data_AF-A0A2G9TEZ9-F1
#
_entry.id   AF-A0A2G9TEZ9-F1
#
_cell.length_a   1.000
_cell.length_b   1.000
_cell.length_c   1.000
_cell.angle_alpha   90.00
_cell.angle_beta   90.00
_cell.angle_gamma   90.00
#
_symmetry.space_group_name_H-M   'P 1'
#
loop_
_entity.id
_entity.type
_entity.pdbx_description
1 polymer ?
#
loop_
_entity_poly.entity_id
_entity_poly.type
_entity_poly.pdbx_seq_one_letter_code
_entity_poly.pdbx_strand_id
1 'polypeptide(L)'
;MFEGGWAVPVERAIAERRLVLDAGWYSAMAQGHALSLLTRAYAATKNASYLVVASKALDLFEKDASAGGVRNKLFGNDWYEEYPTSPGSYVLNGFIYSLIGLYDFKNAKLGDE
;
A
#
# COMPACT_ATOMS: atom_id res chain seq x y z
N MET A 1 -0.73 -17.46 -0.73
CA MET A 1 -1.39 -16.90 -1.93
C MET A 1 -1.13 -15.40 -1.90
N PHE A 2 -0.80 -14.75 -3.03
CA PHE A 2 -0.53 -13.30 -3.02
C PHE A 2 -1.85 -12.54 -2.83
N GLU A 3 -2.02 -11.87 -1.69
CA GLU A 3 -3.24 -11.11 -1.34
C GLU A 3 -3.19 -9.65 -1.83
N GLY A 4 -2.41 -9.38 -2.88
CA GLY A 4 -2.25 -8.00 -3.34
C GLY A 4 -1.28 -7.18 -2.48
N GLY A 5 -0.30 -7.80 -1.83
CA GLY A 5 0.69 -7.03 -1.08
C GLY A 5 1.97 -7.75 -0.75
N TRP A 6 2.98 -6.95 -0.40
CA TRP A 6 4.27 -7.39 0.10
C TRP A 6 4.25 -7.38 1.63
N ALA A 7 3.98 -8.54 2.22
CA ALA A 7 3.91 -8.71 3.66
C ALA A 7 5.28 -8.49 4.31
N VAL A 8 5.31 -7.72 5.39
CA VAL A 8 6.53 -7.47 6.16
C VAL A 8 6.76 -8.66 7.09
N PRO A 9 7.85 -9.45 6.92
CA PRO A 9 8.00 -10.75 7.58
C PRO A 9 8.52 -10.65 9.02
N VAL A 10 8.43 -9.47 9.64
CA VAL A 10 8.94 -9.19 10.97
C VAL A 10 7.95 -8.40 11.79
N GLU A 11 7.95 -8.64 13.11
CA GLU A 11 7.21 -7.85 14.07
C GLU A 11 7.66 -6.38 14.02
N ARG A 12 6.72 -5.46 14.21
CA ARG A 12 7.01 -4.04 14.40
C ARG A 12 6.32 -3.54 15.67
N ALA A 13 7.12 -3.10 16.64
CA ALA A 13 6.64 -2.43 17.84
C ALA A 13 6.81 -0.91 17.71
N ILE A 14 5.77 -0.15 18.08
CA ILE A 14 5.67 1.30 17.99
C ILE A 14 5.21 1.84 19.35
N ALA A 15 5.54 3.11 19.65
CA ALA A 15 5.16 3.80 20.87
C ALA A 15 5.51 2.99 22.14
N GLU A 16 6.80 2.71 22.36
CA GLU A 16 7.28 1.94 23.53
C GLU A 16 6.61 0.55 23.66
N ARG A 17 6.40 -0.14 22.52
CA ARG A 17 5.68 -1.43 22.42
C ARG A 17 4.20 -1.42 22.80
N ARG A 18 3.56 -0.24 22.89
CA ARG A 18 2.10 -0.17 23.13
C ARG A 18 1.29 -0.57 21.89
N LEU A 19 1.87 -0.43 20.70
CA LEU A 19 1.28 -0.86 19.44
C LEU A 19 2.22 -1.88 18.79
N VAL A 20 1.74 -3.09 18.61
CA VAL A 20 2.51 -4.20 18.03
C VAL A 20 1.81 -4.70 16.78
N LEU A 21 2.57 -4.81 15.70
CA LEU A 21 2.16 -5.45 14.46
C LEU A 21 2.91 -6.77 14.36
N ASP A 22 2.17 -7.88 14.35
CA ASP A 22 2.74 -9.21 14.14
C ASP A 22 3.28 -9.34 12.72
N ALA A 23 4.27 -10.23 12.53
CA ALA A 23 4.81 -10.52 11.21
C ALA A 23 3.69 -10.90 10.22
N GLY A 24 3.76 -10.34 9.01
CA GLY A 24 2.73 -10.48 7.99
C GLY A 24 1.94 -9.20 7.70
N TRP A 25 2.17 -8.13 8.47
CA TRP A 25 1.51 -6.84 8.26
C TRP A 25 1.90 -6.18 6.92
N TYR A 26 1.02 -5.31 6.41
CA TYR A 26 1.25 -4.56 5.18
C TYR A 26 1.42 -3.06 5.46
N SER A 27 2.19 -2.37 4.62
CA SER A 27 2.39 -0.92 4.71
C SER A 27 1.80 -0.22 3.49
N ALA A 28 1.02 0.86 3.68
CA ALA A 28 0.56 1.70 2.59
C ALA A 28 1.73 2.36 1.83
N MET A 29 2.81 2.71 2.52
CA MET A 29 4.03 3.24 1.90
C MET A 29 4.69 2.21 1.00
N ALA A 30 4.80 0.96 1.47
CA ALA A 30 5.34 -0.12 0.65
C ALA A 30 4.47 -0.37 -0.60
N GLN A 31 3.14 -0.38 -0.46
CA GLN A 31 2.23 -0.51 -1.61
C GLN A 31 2.41 0.66 -2.58
N GLY A 32 2.50 1.90 -2.07
CA GLY A 32 2.73 3.10 -2.88
C GLY A 32 4.01 3.02 -3.71
N HIS A 33 5.13 2.68 -3.07
CA HIS A 33 6.40 2.48 -3.76
C HIS A 33 6.33 1.37 -4.81
N ALA A 34 5.66 0.27 -4.51
CA ALA A 34 5.50 -0.82 -5.45
C ALA A 34 4.64 -0.42 -6.66
N LEU A 35 3.54 0.29 -6.47
CA LEU A 35 2.72 0.85 -7.55
C LEU A 35 3.54 1.77 -8.45
N SER A 36 4.31 2.69 -7.86
CA SER A 36 5.22 3.60 -8.57
C SER A 36 6.28 2.84 -9.37
N LEU A 37 6.91 1.81 -8.78
CA LEU A 37 7.92 0.99 -9.44
C LEU A 37 7.34 0.20 -10.61
N LEU A 38 6.26 -0.54 -10.37
CA LEU A 38 5.62 -1.41 -11.36
C LEU A 38 5.09 -0.60 -12.55
N THR A 39 4.50 0.57 -12.28
CA THR A 39 4.06 1.49 -13.32
C THR A 39 5.22 1.96 -14.21
N ARG A 40 6.36 2.33 -13.61
CA ARG A 40 7.56 2.74 -14.38
C ARG A 40 8.17 1.57 -15.14
N ALA A 41 8.18 0.37 -14.55
CA ALA A 41 8.64 -0.84 -15.21
C ALA A 41 7.78 -1.16 -16.44
N TYR A 42 6.45 -1.05 -16.33
CA TYR A 42 5.55 -1.14 -17.49
C TYR A 42 5.89 -0.07 -18.53
N ALA A 43 6.03 1.19 -18.14
CA ALA A 43 6.31 2.28 -19.07
C ALA A 43 7.58 2.03 -19.91
N ALA A 44 8.62 1.49 -19.27
CA ALA A 44 9.93 1.21 -19.88
C ALA A 44 9.96 -0.07 -20.72
N THR A 45 9.19 -1.10 -20.37
CA THR A 45 9.29 -2.44 -20.98
C THR A 45 8.09 -2.83 -21.83
N LYS A 46 6.95 -2.13 -21.66
CA LYS A 46 5.62 -2.49 -22.17
C LYS A 46 5.12 -3.88 -21.74
N ASN A 47 5.77 -4.51 -20.75
CA ASN A 47 5.32 -5.80 -20.23
C ASN A 47 4.10 -5.62 -19.32
N ALA A 48 2.91 -5.99 -19.82
CA ALA A 48 1.64 -5.85 -19.13
C ALA A 48 1.56 -6.57 -17.77
N SER A 49 2.42 -7.58 -17.52
CA SER A 49 2.44 -8.28 -16.22
C SER A 49 2.70 -7.34 -15.04
N TYR A 50 3.45 -6.25 -15.24
CA TYR A 50 3.67 -5.26 -14.19
C TYR A 50 2.39 -4.53 -13.78
N LEU A 51 1.52 -4.15 -14.73
CA LEU A 51 0.23 -3.54 -14.41
C LEU A 51 -0.75 -4.54 -13.80
N VAL A 52 -0.70 -5.81 -14.22
CA VAL A 52 -1.51 -6.89 -13.62
C VAL A 52 -1.13 -7.13 -12.16
N VAL A 53 0.15 -7.03 -11.80
CA VAL A 53 0.59 -7.13 -10.40
C VAL A 53 0.23 -5.86 -9.63
N ALA A 54 0.41 -4.69 -10.24
CA ALA A 54 0.08 -3.42 -9.60
C ALA A 54 -1.43 -3.27 -9.33
N SER A 55 -2.30 -3.76 -10.20
CA SER A 55 -3.75 -3.71 -9.96
C SER A 55 -4.17 -4.52 -8.73
N LYS A 56 -3.56 -5.68 -8.52
CA LYS A 56 -3.78 -6.49 -7.31
C LYS A 56 -3.33 -5.75 -6.04
N ALA A 57 -2.32 -4.87 -6.14
CA ALA A 57 -1.88 -4.09 -5.00
C ALA A 57 -2.93 -3.08 -4.48
N LEU A 58 -3.96 -2.78 -5.28
CA LEU A 58 -5.06 -1.91 -4.88
C LEU A 58 -5.98 -2.52 -3.84
N ASP A 59 -6.10 -3.85 -3.80
CA ASP A 59 -7.03 -4.56 -2.91
C ASP A 59 -6.80 -4.19 -1.42
N LEU A 60 -5.55 -3.97 -1.03
CA LEU A 60 -5.21 -3.58 0.35
C LEU A 60 -5.68 -2.18 0.74
N PHE A 61 -5.82 -1.27 -0.23
CA PHE A 61 -6.30 0.10 0.01
C PHE A 61 -7.82 0.14 0.25
N GLU A 62 -8.55 -0.91 -0.14
CA GLU A 62 -9.99 -1.05 0.10
C GLU A 62 -10.30 -1.78 1.41
N LYS A 63 -9.29 -2.42 2.00
CA LYS A 63 -9.40 -3.23 3.21
C LYS A 63 -8.97 -2.42 4.43
N ASP A 64 -9.77 -2.50 5.50
CA ASP A 64 -9.48 -1.79 6.74
C ASP A 64 -8.22 -2.35 7.42
N ALA A 65 -7.44 -1.47 8.06
CA ALA A 65 -6.22 -1.80 8.80
C ALA A 65 -6.49 -2.87 9.87
N SER A 66 -7.62 -2.75 10.58
CA SER A 66 -8.06 -3.75 11.58
C SER A 66 -8.44 -5.12 10.99
N ALA A 67 -8.65 -5.21 9.68
CA ALA A 67 -8.95 -6.44 8.96
C ALA A 67 -7.73 -6.95 8.16
N GLY A 68 -6.53 -6.41 8.39
CA GLY A 68 -5.32 -6.79 7.67
C GLY A 68 -5.19 -6.12 6.29
N GLY A 69 -5.81 -4.95 6.10
CA GLY A 69 -5.54 -4.03 5.00
C GLY A 69 -4.68 -2.85 5.44
N VAL A 70 -4.83 -1.71 4.78
CA VAL A 70 -4.11 -0.46 5.14
C VAL A 70 -5.02 0.75 5.31
N ARG A 71 -6.35 0.63 5.12
CA ARG A 71 -7.29 1.75 5.22
C ARG A 71 -7.70 2.03 6.66
N ASN A 72 -7.74 3.30 7.02
CA ASN A 72 -8.28 3.81 8.27
C ASN A 72 -9.08 5.10 8.00
N LYS A 73 -9.69 5.69 9.03
CA LYS A 73 -10.41 6.96 8.92
C LYS A 73 -9.78 8.03 9.83
N LEU A 74 -9.41 9.17 9.24
CA LEU A 74 -8.96 10.36 9.98
C LEU A 74 -9.91 11.52 9.68
N PHE A 75 -10.61 12.02 10.71
CA PHE A 75 -11.63 13.08 10.58
C PHE A 75 -12.69 12.78 9.50
N GLY A 76 -13.11 11.51 9.39
CA GLY A 76 -14.10 11.05 8.40
C GLY A 76 -13.55 10.78 6.99
N ASN A 77 -12.29 11.12 6.72
CA ASN A 77 -11.64 10.88 5.43
C ASN A 77 -10.84 9.58 5.45
N ASP A 78 -10.70 8.95 4.28
CA ASP A 78 -9.81 7.80 4.15
C ASP A 78 -8.36 8.20 4.41
N TRP A 79 -7.70 7.36 5.19
CA TRP A 79 -6.28 7.44 5.49
C TRP A 79 -5.64 6.10 5.20
N TYR A 80 -4.47 6.08 4.59
CA TYR A 80 -3.71 4.86 4.33
C TYR A 80 -2.52 4.79 5.27
N GLU A 81 -2.52 3.77 6.13
CA GLU A 81 -1.57 3.62 7.22
C GLU A 81 -0.21 3.12 6.72
N GLU A 82 0.86 3.84 7.03
CA GLU A 82 2.22 3.30 6.91
C GLU A 82 2.39 2.07 7.79
N TYR A 83 1.85 2.16 9.01
CA TYR A 83 1.81 1.10 10.01
C TYR A 83 0.34 0.90 10.41
N PRO A 84 -0.33 -0.20 10.01
CA PRO A 84 -1.76 -0.42 10.24
C PRO A 84 -2.05 -0.80 11.71
N THR A 85 -1.64 0.04 12.66
CA THR A 85 -1.86 -0.17 14.09
C THR A 85 -3.31 0.11 14.48
N SER A 86 -3.73 -0.43 15.63
CA SER A 86 -5.00 -0.08 16.26
C SER A 86 -4.75 0.38 17.70
N PRO A 87 -5.02 1.65 18.05
CA PRO A 87 -5.48 2.75 17.20
C PRO A 87 -4.50 3.12 16.08
N GLY A 88 -5.02 3.82 15.06
CA GLY A 88 -4.24 4.27 13.89
C GLY A 88 -3.04 5.15 14.25
N SER A 89 -1.96 4.99 13.49
CA SER A 89 -0.70 5.71 13.70
C SER A 89 -0.65 7.05 12.98
N TYR A 90 -1.40 7.18 11.88
CA TYR A 90 -1.53 8.37 11.04
C TYR A 90 -0.19 9.00 10.62
N VAL A 91 0.80 8.16 10.29
CA VAL A 91 2.11 8.64 9.84
C VAL A 91 1.98 9.31 8.46
N LEU A 92 2.25 10.63 8.44
CA LEU A 92 2.00 11.48 7.28
C LEU A 92 2.81 11.10 6.04
N ASN A 93 4.10 10.79 6.21
CA ASN A 93 4.99 10.56 5.07
C ASN A 93 4.57 9.30 4.28
N GLY A 94 4.24 8.19 4.98
CA GLY A 94 3.78 6.98 4.31
C GLY A 94 2.43 7.14 3.61
N PHE A 95 1.53 7.95 4.16
CA PHE A 95 0.29 8.31 3.48
C PHE A 95 0.55 9.08 2.17
N ILE A 96 1.43 10.08 2.19
CA ILE A 96 1.79 10.83 0.97
C ILE A 96 2.40 9.91 -0.08
N TYR A 97 3.32 9.03 0.29
CA TYR A 97 3.92 8.06 -0.65
C TYR A 97 2.89 7.07 -1.21
N SER A 98 1.92 6.66 -0.41
CA SER A 98 0.84 5.79 -0.89
C SER A 98 -0.02 6.49 -1.95
N LEU A 99 -0.33 7.78 -1.75
CA LEU A 99 -1.06 8.59 -2.73
C LEU A 99 -0.28 8.79 -4.03
N ILE A 100 1.04 9.00 -3.95
CA ILE A 100 1.90 9.11 -5.14
C ILE A 100 1.85 7.81 -5.96
N GLY A 101 1.93 6.65 -5.30
CA GLY A 101 1.80 5.35 -5.97
C GLY A 101 0.44 5.16 -6.66
N LEU A 102 -0.65 5.49 -5.96
CA LEU A 102 -2.01 5.44 -6.53
C LEU A 102 -2.14 6.38 -7.74
N TYR A 103 -1.56 7.58 -7.66
CA TYR A 103 -1.55 8.54 -8.75
C TYR A 103 -0.76 8.04 -9.96
N ASP A 104 0.42 7.45 -9.75
CA ASP A 104 1.21 6.86 -10.82
C ASP A 104 0.42 5.76 -11.53
N PHE A 105 -0.15 4.82 -10.77
CA PHE A 105 -0.94 3.72 -11.32
C PHE A 105 -2.16 4.20 -12.11
N LYS A 106 -2.91 5.18 -11.58
CA LYS A 106 -4.06 5.79 -12.27
C LYS A 106 -3.69 6.35 -13.65
N ASN A 107 -2.49 6.93 -13.78
CA ASN A 107 -2.02 7.52 -15.03
C ASN A 107 -1.35 6.53 -15.97
N ALA A 108 -1.13 5.29 -15.52
CA ALA A 108 -0.62 4.22 -16.37
C ALA A 108 -1.73 3.79 -17.35
N LYS A 109 -1.59 4.15 -18.62
CA LYS A 109 -2.47 3.63 -19.68
C LYS A 109 -1.88 2.35 -20.23
N LEU A 110 -2.71 1.32 -20.38
CA LEU A 110 -2.43 0.29 -21.36
C LEU A 110 -2.36 1.00 -22.71
N GLY A 111 -1.25 0.85 -23.44
CA GLY A 111 -1.16 1.40 -24.79
C GLY A 111 -2.33 0.89 -25.62
N ASP A 112 -3.01 1.79 -26.32
CA ASP A 112 -3.94 1.39 -27.36
C ASP A 112 -3.09 0.68 -28.43
N GLU A 113 -3.27 -0.64 -28.57
CA GLU A 113 -2.81 -1.38 -29.76
C GLU A 113 -3.67 -0.99 -30.97
#